data_AF-A0A561QAZ7-F1
#
_entry.id   AF-A0A561QAZ7-F1
#
_cell.length_a   1.000
_cell.length_b   1.000
_cell.length_c   1.000
_cell.angle_alpha   90.00
_cell.angle_beta   90.00
_cell.angle_gamma   90.00
#
_symmetry.space_group_name_H-M   'P 1'
#
loop_
_entity.id
_entity.type
_entity.pdbx_description
1 polymer ?
#
loop_
_entity_poly.entity_id
_entity_poly.type
_entity_poly.pdbx_seq_one_letter_code
_entity_poly.pdbx_strand_id
1 'polypeptide(L)'
;MTSPEQFIERVITGLRDISPRDTVELGVLHGFAVDAAQSDTPKLAAFLSSLDGLEAFCAEQHRLPEIIQPVSVDGSEWRFVRAFSSD
;
A
#
# COMPACT_ATOMS: atom_id res chain seq x y z
N MET A 1 11.19 -13.55 8.96
CA MET A 1 11.04 -13.03 7.59
C MET A 1 9.64 -12.45 7.50
N THR A 2 9.50 -11.18 7.18
CA THR A 2 8.19 -10.52 6.99
C THR A 2 7.57 -11.07 5.71
N SER A 3 6.30 -11.47 5.74
CA SER A 3 5.61 -11.90 4.51
C SER A 3 5.35 -10.69 3.60
N PRO A 4 5.13 -10.89 2.28
CA PRO A 4 4.76 -9.80 1.38
C PRO A 4 3.55 -8.99 1.89
N GLU A 5 2.54 -9.65 2.43
CA GLU A 5 1.32 -9.03 2.96
C GLU A 5 1.65 -8.11 4.13
N GLN A 6 2.39 -8.62 5.13
CA GLN A 6 2.82 -7.83 6.29
C GLN A 6 3.72 -6.66 5.90
N PHE A 7 4.53 -6.82 4.85
CA PHE A 7 5.35 -5.73 4.33
C PHE A 7 4.48 -4.64 3.71
N ILE A 8 3.52 -5.01 2.87
CA ILE A 8 2.59 -4.09 2.20
C ILE A 8 1.75 -3.33 3.23
N GLU A 9 1.18 -4.03 4.21
CA GLU A 9 0.41 -3.43 5.31
C GLU A 9 1.23 -2.36 6.05
N ARG A 10 2.49 -2.67 6.39
CA ARG A 10 3.40 -1.72 7.05
C ARG A 10 3.70 -0.49 6.20
N VAL A 11 3.90 -0.67 4.89
CA VAL A 11 4.14 0.45 3.96
C VAL A 11 2.90 1.35 3.90
N ILE A 12 1.71 0.77 3.70
CA ILE A 12 0.46 1.52 3.60
C ILE A 12 0.16 2.26 4.92
N THR A 13 0.35 1.58 6.05
CA THR A 13 0.18 2.17 7.39
C THR A 13 1.15 3.33 7.60
N GLY A 14 2.43 3.16 7.28
CA GLY A 14 3.42 4.22 7.39
C GLY A 14 3.08 5.43 6.53
N LEU A 15 2.69 5.21 5.27
CA LEU A 15 2.27 6.27 4.36
C LEU A 15 1.02 6.99 4.84
N ARG A 16 0.03 6.25 5.35
CA ARG A 16 -1.17 6.82 5.97
C ARG A 16 -0.77 7.77 7.10
N ASP A 17 0.09 7.32 8.00
CA ASP A 17 0.38 8.05 9.24
C ASP A 17 1.20 9.33 8.97
N ILE A 18 2.08 9.33 7.96
CA ILE A 18 2.93 10.50 7.64
C ILE A 18 2.32 11.44 6.60
N SER A 19 1.47 10.93 5.71
CA SER A 19 0.88 11.75 4.64
C SER A 19 -0.22 12.66 5.21
N PRO A 20 -0.26 13.95 4.86
CA PRO A 20 -1.40 14.80 5.18
C PRO A 20 -2.58 14.62 4.21
N ARG A 21 -2.41 13.85 3.12
CA ARG A 21 -3.45 13.64 2.11
C ARG A 21 -4.43 12.56 2.56
N ASP A 22 -5.70 12.76 2.22
CA ASP A 22 -6.75 11.75 2.44
C ASP A 22 -6.73 10.64 1.40
N THR A 23 -6.28 10.95 0.18
CA THR A 23 -6.20 10.00 -0.94
C THR A 23 -4.80 9.89 -1.52
N VAL A 24 -4.57 8.79 -2.23
CA VAL A 24 -3.31 8.45 -2.88
C VAL A 24 -3.58 7.56 -4.11
N GLU A 25 -2.80 7.77 -5.17
CA GLU A 25 -2.88 6.96 -6.38
C GLU A 25 -2.24 5.59 -6.17
N LEU A 26 -2.77 4.55 -6.81
CA LEU A 26 -2.22 3.19 -6.78
C LEU A 26 -0.72 3.17 -7.17
N GLY A 27 -0.35 3.89 -8.23
CA GLY A 27 1.03 3.95 -8.70
C GLY A 27 1.98 4.57 -7.67
N VAL A 28 1.51 5.51 -6.84
CA VAL A 28 2.31 6.11 -5.77
C VAL A 28 2.51 5.11 -4.63
N LEU A 29 1.44 4.46 -4.17
CA LEU A 29 1.53 3.42 -3.14
C LEU A 29 2.46 2.28 -3.55
N HIS A 30 2.29 1.79 -4.78
CA HIS A 30 3.11 0.71 -5.34
C HIS A 30 4.58 1.13 -5.47
N GLY A 31 4.84 2.35 -5.96
CA GLY A 31 6.20 2.90 -6.05
C GLY A 31 6.91 2.92 -4.69
N PHE A 32 6.24 3.41 -3.64
CA PHE A 32 6.79 3.37 -2.27
C PHE A 32 7.07 1.95 -1.78
N ALA A 33 6.21 0.99 -2.09
CA ALA A 33 6.43 -0.40 -1.71
C ALA A 33 7.65 -1.00 -2.43
N VAL A 34 7.83 -0.72 -3.72
CA VAL A 34 9.01 -1.13 -4.49
C VAL A 34 10.28 -0.49 -3.90
N ASP A 35 10.28 0.81 -3.65
CA ASP A 35 11.44 1.54 -3.12
C ASP A 35 11.82 1.08 -1.71
N ALA A 36 10.83 0.86 -0.83
CA ALA A 36 11.07 0.31 0.50
C ALA A 36 11.63 -1.12 0.43
N ALA A 37 11.16 -1.93 -0.52
CA ALA A 37 11.62 -3.30 -0.68
C ALA A 37 13.05 -3.36 -1.26
N GLN A 38 13.48 -2.38 -2.06
CA GLN A 38 14.83 -2.36 -2.62
C GLN A 38 15.90 -2.32 -1.53
N SER A 39 15.62 -1.62 -0.42
CA SER A 39 16.56 -1.47 0.70
C SER A 39 16.66 -2.73 1.56
N ASP A 40 15.51 -3.36 1.85
CA ASP A 40 15.43 -4.42 2.86
C ASP A 40 15.39 -5.83 2.25
N THR A 41 14.83 -6.01 1.06
CA THR A 41 14.62 -7.33 0.43
C THR A 41 14.57 -7.21 -1.10
N PRO A 42 15.72 -7.22 -1.80
CA PRO A 42 15.78 -7.05 -3.26
C PRO A 42 14.94 -8.05 -4.06
N LYS A 43 14.76 -9.28 -3.55
CA LYS A 43 13.87 -10.29 -4.16
C LYS A 43 12.40 -9.87 -4.12
N LEU A 44 11.97 -9.22 -3.04
CA LEU A 44 10.62 -8.69 -2.90
C LEU A 44 10.42 -7.49 -3.83
N ALA A 45 11.41 -6.61 -3.95
CA ALA A 45 11.35 -5.52 -4.92
C ALA A 45 11.20 -6.05 -6.35
N ALA A 46 11.98 -7.06 -6.74
CA ALA A 46 11.86 -7.68 -8.06
C ALA A 46 10.49 -8.33 -8.28
N PHE A 47 9.91 -8.94 -7.24
CA PHE A 47 8.55 -9.47 -7.30
C PHE A 47 7.52 -8.34 -7.46
N LEU A 48 7.57 -7.30 -6.62
CA LEU A 48 6.63 -6.17 -6.67
C LEU A 48 6.68 -5.43 -8.02
N SER A 49 7.83 -5.40 -8.69
CA SER A 49 7.98 -4.83 -10.04
C SER A 49 7.44 -5.72 -11.17
N SER A 50 6.92 -6.92 -10.88
CA SER A 50 6.27 -7.79 -11.85
C SER A 50 4.75 -7.55 -11.90
N LEU A 51 4.08 -8.08 -12.93
CA LEU A 51 2.62 -8.05 -13.03
C LEU A 51 1.97 -8.80 -11.85
N ASP A 52 2.45 -10.02 -11.55
CA ASP A 52 1.96 -10.82 -10.42
C ASP A 52 2.14 -10.09 -9.09
N GLY A 53 3.23 -9.33 -8.94
CA GLY A 53 3.49 -8.53 -7.74
C GLY A 53 2.56 -7.34 -7.62
N LEU A 54 2.24 -6.66 -8.72
CA LEU A 54 1.24 -5.60 -8.74
C LEU A 54 -0.16 -6.15 -8.44
N GLU A 55 -0.54 -7.30 -9.00
CA GLU A 55 -1.81 -7.96 -8.72
C GLU A 55 -1.92 -8.36 -7.24
N ALA A 56 -0.85 -8.94 -6.67
CA ALA A 56 -0.77 -9.27 -5.25
C ALA A 56 -0.86 -8.00 -4.38
N PHE A 57 -0.23 -6.91 -4.78
CA PHE A 57 -0.31 -5.62 -4.10
C PHE A 57 -1.74 -5.09 -4.06
N CYS A 58 -2.42 -5.07 -5.21
CA CYS A 58 -3.82 -4.67 -5.31
C CYS A 58 -4.74 -5.56 -4.46
N ALA A 59 -4.52 -6.88 -4.49
CA ALA A 59 -5.30 -7.83 -3.70
C ALA A 59 -5.15 -7.56 -2.20
N GLU A 60 -3.95 -7.21 -1.74
CA GLU A 60 -3.70 -6.92 -0.34
C GLU A 60 -4.36 -5.61 0.11
N GLN A 61 -4.35 -4.57 -0.71
CA GLN A 61 -5.08 -3.33 -0.39
C GLN A 61 -6.59 -3.58 -0.15
N HIS A 62 -7.20 -4.50 -0.91
CA HIS A 62 -8.60 -4.89 -0.72
C HIS A 62 -8.85 -5.69 0.57
N ARG A 63 -7.82 -6.31 1.15
CA ARG A 63 -7.90 -7.05 2.42
C ARG A 63 -7.73 -6.17 3.65
N LEU A 64 -7.36 -4.91 3.47
CA LEU A 64 -7.10 -3.95 4.55
C LEU A 64 -8.11 -2.78 4.56
N PRO A 65 -9.44 -3.03 4.53
CA PRO A 65 -10.46 -1.97 4.42
C PRO A 65 -10.49 -1.01 5.62
N GLU A 66 -9.92 -1.40 6.75
CA GLU A 66 -9.73 -0.57 7.94
C GLU A 66 -8.53 0.38 7.86
N ILE A 67 -7.65 0.20 6.87
CA ILE A 67 -6.46 1.02 6.64
C ILE A 67 -6.62 1.85 5.37
N ILE A 68 -7.15 1.25 4.30
CA ILE A 68 -7.27 1.89 3.00
C ILE A 68 -8.46 1.35 2.22
N GLN A 69 -9.16 2.22 1.47
CA GLN A 69 -10.34 1.87 0.69
C GLN A 69 -10.28 2.45 -0.72
N PRO A 70 -10.79 1.76 -1.75
CA PRO A 70 -10.85 2.32 -3.09
C PRO A 70 -11.83 3.50 -3.14
N VAL A 71 -11.47 4.58 -3.85
CA VAL A 71 -12.36 5.72 -4.09
C VAL A 71 -13.34 5.43 -5.23
N SER A 72 -12.88 4.67 -6.23
CA SER A 72 -13.61 4.31 -7.45
C SER A 72 -13.45 2.82 -7.77
N VAL A 73 -14.32 2.30 -8.63
CA VAL A 73 -14.33 0.87 -9.05
C VAL A 73 -13.07 0.50 -9.85
N ASP A 74 -12.40 1.47 -10.47
CA ASP A 74 -11.18 1.24 -11.25
C ASP A 74 -9.92 1.04 -10.40
N GLY A 75 -9.98 1.27 -9.09
CA GLY A 75 -8.86 1.08 -8.16
C GLY A 75 -7.67 2.02 -8.40
N SER A 76 -7.86 3.10 -9.18
CA SER A 76 -6.79 4.06 -9.51
C SER A 76 -6.43 4.97 -8.33
N GLU A 77 -7.41 5.30 -7.50
CA GLU A 77 -7.27 6.13 -6.31
C GLU A 77 -7.80 5.40 -5.06
N TRP A 78 -7.07 5.58 -3.97
CA TRP A 78 -7.33 4.97 -2.68
C TRP A 78 -7.39 6.02 -1.58
N ARG A 79 -8.35 5.88 -0.66
CA ARG A 79 -8.52 6.72 0.52
C ARG A 79 -7.94 6.04 1.74
N PHE A 80 -7.11 6.77 2.47
CA PHE A 80 -6.64 6.34 3.77
C PHE A 80 -7.76 6.40 4.81
N VAL A 81 -7.93 5.32 5.58
CA VAL A 81 -8.87 5.26 6.69
C VAL A 81 -8.13 5.65 7.96
N ARG A 82 -8.48 6.82 8.51
CA ARG A 82 -7.93 7.34 9.76
C ARG A 82 -9.00 7.22 10.84
N ALA A 83 -8.63 6.75 12.02
CA ALA A 83 -9.50 6.90 13.18
C ALA A 83 -9.68 8.40 13.41
N PHE A 84 -10.93 8.89 13.39
CA PHE A 84 -11.20 10.24 13.84
C PHE A 84 -10.77 10.33 15.31
N SER A 85 -9.72 11.11 15.57
CA SER A 85 -9.48 11.66 16.90
C SER A 85 -10.64 12.60 17.17
N SER A 86 -11.63 12.15 17.94
CA SER A 86 -12.60 13.06 18.54
C SER A 86 -11.85 13.85 19.61
N ASP A 87 -11.33 15.02 19.23
CA ASP A 87 -11.01 16.09 20.19
C ASP A 87 -12.31 16.80 20.62
#